data_AF-A0A7G8Q3Z4-F1
#
_entry.id   AF-A0A7G8Q3Z4-F1
#
_cell.length_a   1.000
_cell.length_b   1.000
_cell.length_c   1.000
_cell.angle_alpha   90.00
_cell.angle_beta   90.00
_cell.angle_gamma   90.00
#
_symmetry.space_group_name_H-M   'P 1'
#
loop_
_entity.id
_entity.type
_entity.pdbx_description
1 polymer ?
#
loop_
_entity_poly.entity_id
_entity_poly.type
_entity_poly.pdbx_seq_one_letter_code
_entity_poly.pdbx_strand_id
1 'polypeptide(L)' 'MTTRAALQKALNRIEGHLPDLLEQFPEPGDFWPAFAGEADTLLESAGQEHDWVADKLESMLAFHGAPSP' A
#
# COMPACT_ATOMS: atom_id res chain seq x y z
N MET A 1 -9.17 15.43 9.51
CA MET A 1 -7.94 15.68 8.73
C MET A 1 -6.91 14.68 9.17
N THR A 2 -6.62 13.69 8.32
CA THR A 2 -5.53 12.75 8.56
C THR A 2 -4.22 13.50 8.32
N THR A 3 -3.32 13.50 9.30
CA THR A 3 -2.03 14.18 9.15
C THR A 3 -1.05 13.29 8.39
N ARG A 4 -0.06 13.90 7.74
CA ARG A 4 1.01 13.15 7.04
C ARG A 4 1.70 12.13 7.94
N ALA A 5 1.87 12.42 9.23
CA ALA A 5 2.42 11.47 10.20
C ALA A 5 1.52 10.24 10.42
N ALA A 6 0.20 10.42 10.43
CA ALA A 6 -0.76 9.32 10.52
C ALA A 6 -0.75 8.47 9.24
N LEU A 7 -0.69 9.12 8.06
CA LEU A 7 -0.55 8.43 6.77
C LEU A 7 0.76 7.64 6.68
N GLN A 8 1.88 8.23 7.10
CA GLN A 8 3.18 7.55 7.16
C GLN A 8 3.13 6.30 8.06
N LYS A 9 2.45 6.39 9.21
CA LYS A 9 2.28 5.24 10.10
C LYS A 9 1.46 4.13 9.47
N ALA A 10 0.42 4.48 8.70
CA ALA A 10 -0.38 3.51 7.95
C ALA A 10 0.41 2.88 6.79
N LEU A 11 1.18 3.67 6.04
CA LEU A 11 2.10 3.18 5.02
C LEU A 11 3.09 2.16 5.60
N ASN A 12 3.79 2.52 6.69
CA ASN A 12 4.75 1.60 7.32
C ASN A 12 4.08 0.30 7.79
N ARG A 13 2.80 0.34 8.15
CA ARG A 13 2.04 -0.87 8.47
C ARG A 13 1.83 -1.71 7.22
N ILE A 14 1.32 -1.13 6.14
CA ILE A 14 1.14 -1.83 4.87
C ILE A 14 2.48 -2.44 4.41
N GLU A 15 3.59 -1.72 4.52
CA GLU A 15 4.94 -2.22 4.20
C GLU A 15 5.33 -3.46 5.00
N GLY A 16 5.08 -3.42 6.32
CA GLY A 16 5.44 -4.54 7.20
C GLY A 16 4.61 -5.79 6.94
N HIS A 17 3.38 -5.62 6.42
CA HIS A 17 2.50 -6.72 6.01
C HIS A 17 2.75 -7.19 4.58
N LEU A 18 3.36 -6.36 3.73
CA LEU A 18 3.61 -6.64 2.32
C LEU A 18 4.36 -7.95 2.04
N PRO A 19 5.47 -8.29 2.72
CA PRO A 19 6.18 -9.54 2.46
C PRO A 19 5.33 -10.77 2.81
N ASP A 20 4.60 -10.73 3.92
CA ASP A 20 3.69 -11.81 4.33
C ASP A 20 2.51 -11.94 3.35
N LEU A 21 2.03 -10.82 2.80
CA LEU A 21 1.01 -10.80 1.75
C LEU A 21 1.53 -11.40 0.44
N LEU A 22 2.77 -11.11 0.04
CA LEU A 22 3.41 -11.68 -1.15
C LEU A 22 3.67 -13.18 -1.00
N GLU A 23 3.98 -13.66 0.21
CA GLU A 23 4.12 -15.09 0.50
C GLU A 23 2.77 -15.83 0.49
N GLN A 24 1.72 -15.20 0.99
CA GLN A 24 0.36 -15.78 0.99
C GLN A 24 -0.31 -15.73 -0.39
N PHE A 25 -0.06 -14.68 -1.16
CA PHE A 25 -0.66 -14.44 -2.47
C PHE A 25 0.43 -14.23 -3.53
N PRO A 26 1.08 -15.31 -4.01
CA PRO A 26 2.13 -15.20 -5.02
C PRO A 26 1.57 -14.84 -6.41
N GLU A 27 0.27 -15.07 -6.64
CA GLU A 27 -0.39 -14.71 -7.89
C GLU A 27 -0.89 -13.25 -7.84
N PRO A 28 -0.56 -12.42 -8.85
CA PRO A 28 -0.99 -11.03 -8.87
C PRO A 28 -2.51 -10.87 -8.78
N GLY A 29 -3.27 -11.79 -9.39
CA GLY A 29 -4.73 -11.78 -9.37
C GLY A 29 -5.36 -11.87 -7.98
N ASP A 30 -4.66 -12.48 -7.02
CA ASP A 30 -5.10 -12.57 -5.62
C ASP A 30 -4.43 -11.52 -4.73
N PHE A 31 -3.18 -11.15 -5.02
CA PHE A 31 -2.44 -10.12 -4.28
C PHE A 31 -3.10 -8.74 -4.40
N TRP A 32 -3.39 -8.30 -5.62
CA TRP A 32 -3.92 -6.95 -5.88
C TRP A 32 -5.25 -6.67 -5.19
N PRO A 33 -6.29 -7.55 -5.23
CA PRO A 33 -7.51 -7.29 -4.49
C PRO A 33 -7.32 -7.28 -2.97
N ALA A 34 -6.38 -8.07 -2.43
CA ALA A 34 -6.06 -8.06 -1.00
C ALA A 34 -5.35 -6.75 -0.58
N PHE A 35 -4.36 -6.31 -1.36
CA PHE A 35 -3.62 -5.07 -1.13
C PHE A 35 -4.47 -3.81 -1.37
N ALA A 36 -5.25 -3.80 -2.46
CA ALA A 36 -6.06 -2.66 -2.87
C ALA A 36 -7.07 -2.26 -1.79
N GLY A 37 -7.66 -3.20 -1.06
CA GLY A 37 -8.59 -2.88 0.02
C GLY A 37 -7.98 -1.99 1.13
N GLU A 38 -6.75 -2.28 1.55
CA GLU A 38 -6.04 -1.44 2.54
C GLU A 38 -5.50 -0.15 1.91
N ALA A 39 -5.00 -0.22 0.68
CA ALA A 39 -4.47 0.94 -0.05
C ALA A 39 -5.56 1.98 -0.38
N ASP A 40 -6.73 1.56 -0.88
CA ASP A 40 -7.87 2.44 -1.17
C ASP A 40 -8.34 3.17 0.08
N THR A 41 -8.50 2.45 1.20
CA THR A 41 -8.91 3.06 2.48
C THR A 41 -7.94 4.17 2.91
N LEU A 42 -6.63 3.96 2.68
CA LEU A 42 -5.60 4.94 2.98
C LEU A 42 -5.63 6.13 2.01
N LEU A 43 -5.80 5.87 0.72
CA LEU A 43 -5.90 6.89 -0.34
C LEU A 43 -7.13 7.78 -0.15
N GLU A 44 -8.29 7.19 0.16
CA GLU A 44 -9.51 7.94 0.50
C GLU A 44 -9.31 8.83 1.74
N SER A 45 -8.53 8.35 2.70
CA SER A 45 -8.20 9.09 3.93
C SER A 45 -7.12 10.16 3.75
N ALA A 46 -6.36 10.13 2.65
CA ALA A 46 -5.22 10.99 2.39
C ALA A 46 -5.61 12.40 1.94
N GLY A 47 -6.74 12.54 1.24
CA GLY A 47 -7.23 13.84 0.74
C GLY A 47 -6.18 14.55 -0.13
N GLN A 48 -5.62 15.67 0.34
CA GLN A 48 -4.60 16.43 -0.39
C GLN A 48 -3.26 15.69 -0.53
N GLU A 49 -2.96 14.74 0.35
CA GLU A 49 -1.72 13.94 0.31
C GLU A 49 -1.88 12.69 -0.57
N HIS A 50 -2.96 12.58 -1.36
CA HIS A 50 -3.25 11.42 -2.20
C HIS A 50 -2.07 11.06 -3.11
N ASP A 51 -1.54 12.01 -3.88
CA ASP A 51 -0.37 11.78 -4.76
C ASP A 51 0.85 11.31 -3.99
N TRP A 52 1.08 11.85 -2.78
CA TRP A 52 2.21 11.45 -1.95
C TRP A 52 2.05 10.02 -1.41
N VAL A 53 0.83 9.63 -1.01
CA VAL A 53 0.52 8.26 -0.57
C VAL A 53 0.65 7.28 -1.74
N ALA A 54 0.15 7.63 -2.92
CA ALA A 54 0.25 6.79 -4.13
C ALA A 54 1.72 6.54 -4.51
N ASP A 55 2.54 7.59 -4.62
CA ASP A 55 3.98 7.49 -4.91
C ASP A 55 4.73 6.61 -3.91
N LYS A 56 4.36 6.70 -2.62
CA LYS A 56 4.92 5.85 -1.58
C LYS A 56 4.53 4.40 -1.74
N LEU A 57 3.25 4.11 -1.95
CA LEU A 57 2.77 2.75 -2.16
C LEU A 57 3.48 2.11 -3.36
N GLU A 58 3.58 2.81 -4.49
CA GLU A 58 4.30 2.33 -5.68
C GLU A 58 5.78 2.07 -5.39
N SER A 59 6.46 2.99 -4.69
CA SER A 59 7.87 2.82 -4.31
C SER A 59 8.08 1.58 -3.43
N MET A 60 7.17 1.34 -2.48
CA MET A 60 7.25 0.20 -1.56
C MET A 60 6.98 -1.12 -2.31
N LEU A 61 5.95 -1.15 -3.16
CA LEU A 61 5.65 -2.29 -4.03
C LEU A 61 6.84 -2.65 -4.94
N ALA A 62 7.44 -1.64 -5.58
CA ALA A 62 8.62 -1.84 -6.42
C ALA A 62 9.84 -2.34 -5.61
N PHE A 63 10.05 -1.81 -4.40
CA PHE A 63 11.13 -2.24 -3.51
C PHE A 63 11.00 -3.70 -3.07
N HIS A 64 9.77 -4.14 -2.76
CA HIS A 64 9.48 -5.50 -2.34
C HIS A 64 9.33 -6.49 -3.51
N GLY A 65 9.38 -6.02 -4.76
CA GLY A 65 9.27 -6.87 -5.94
C GLY A 65 7.85 -7.36 -6.20
N ALA A 66 6.84 -6.52 -5.88
CA ALA A 66 5.45 -6.85 -6.12
C ALA A 66 5.22 -7.21 -7.60
N PRO A 67 4.35 -8.21 -7.88
CA PRO A 67 4.07 -8.63 -9.24
C PRO A 67 3.36 -7.49 -10.00
N SER A 68 3.61 -7.37 -11.31
CA SER A 68 2.93 -6.37 -12.13
C SER A 68 1.40 -6.53 -12.05
N PRO A 69 0.64 -5.42 -11.94
CA PRO A 69 -0.83 -5.43 -12.00
C PRO A 69 -1.38 -5.85 -13.36
#